data_AF-A0A354F8E9-F1
#
_entry.id   AF-A0A354F8E9-F1
#
_cell.length_a   1.000
_cell.length_b   1.000
_cell.length_c   1.000
_cell.angle_alpha   90.00
_cell.angle_beta   90.00
_cell.angle_gamma   90.00
#
_symmetry.space_group_name_H-M   'P 1'
#
loop_
_entity.id
_entity.type
_entity.pdbx_description
1 polymer ?
#
loop_
_entity_poly.entity_id
_entity_poly.type
_entity_poly.pdbx_seq_one_letter_code
_entity_poly.pdbx_strand_id
1 'polypeptide(L)'
;MNLEIQQILTQALGFFILLFILKKFAWKPLLALLEERREKISSEFKNIEQVKSELSRLEEDYKAKLADIDTQARLKIQEAIAEAQRISIEIQEKSRDEAKKTLDKAKANIELEIAKARVDLRNQVASIAIKAAEKVLKEELNEEKHRRLVMGFIEDLEQVR
;
A
#
# COMPACT_ATOMS: atom_id res chain seq x y z
N MET A 1 8.74 -31.76 -111.56
CA MET A 1 7.79 -32.22 -110.53
C MET A 1 8.42 -33.01 -109.38
N ASN A 2 9.65 -33.56 -109.49
CA ASN A 2 10.32 -34.25 -108.35
C ASN A 2 11.01 -33.31 -107.34
N LEU A 3 11.41 -32.10 -107.76
CA LEU A 3 12.10 -31.13 -106.88
C LEU A 3 11.17 -30.54 -105.80
N GLU A 4 9.88 -30.34 -106.09
CA GLU A 4 8.94 -29.79 -105.10
C GLU A 4 8.58 -30.80 -104.00
N ILE A 5 8.46 -32.08 -104.34
CA ILE A 5 8.19 -33.15 -103.37
C ILE A 5 9.38 -33.30 -102.39
N GLN A 6 10.62 -33.19 -102.87
CA GLN A 6 11.82 -33.24 -102.02
C GLN A 6 11.93 -32.04 -101.07
N GLN A 7 11.56 -30.84 -101.52
CA GLN A 7 11.54 -29.65 -100.68
C GLN A 7 10.48 -29.76 -99.57
N ILE A 8 9.28 -30.22 -99.91
CA ILE A 8 8.20 -30.44 -98.93
C ILE A 8 8.60 -31.50 -97.89
N LEU A 9 9.22 -32.61 -98.31
CA LEU A 9 9.71 -33.66 -97.40
C LEU A 9 10.79 -33.15 -96.45
N THR A 10 11.73 -32.35 -96.95
CA THR A 10 12.81 -31.78 -96.14
C THR A 10 12.27 -30.76 -95.13
N GLN A 11 11.33 -29.90 -95.55
CA GLN A 11 10.66 -28.95 -94.67
C GLN A 11 9.80 -29.65 -93.62
N ALA A 12 9.06 -30.69 -94.00
CA ALA A 12 8.26 -31.49 -93.07
C ALA A 12 9.15 -32.18 -92.03
N LEU A 13 10.27 -32.78 -92.46
CA LEU A 13 11.24 -33.39 -91.54
C LEU A 13 11.81 -32.35 -90.57
N GLY A 14 12.21 -31.17 -91.07
CA GLY A 14 12.66 -30.06 -90.23
C GLY A 14 11.60 -29.58 -89.23
N PHE A 15 10.34 -29.47 -89.66
CA PHE A 15 9.22 -29.12 -88.80
C PHE A 15 8.99 -30.16 -87.70
N PHE A 16 9.01 -31.46 -88.03
CA PHE A 16 8.85 -32.52 -87.03
C PHE A 16 10.02 -32.59 -86.05
N ILE A 17 11.26 -32.37 -86.50
CA ILE A 17 12.43 -32.28 -85.62
C ILE A 17 12.27 -31.09 -84.67
N LEU A 18 11.91 -29.91 -85.17
CA LEU A 18 11.66 -28.72 -84.35
C LEU A 18 10.54 -28.97 -83.35
N LEU A 19 9.42 -29.54 -83.78
CA LEU A 19 8.28 -29.86 -82.93
C LEU A 19 8.68 -30.84 -81.82
N PHE A 20 9.51 -31.84 -82.12
CA PHE A 20 9.99 -32.79 -81.12
C PHE A 20 10.90 -32.12 -80.08
N ILE A 21 11.79 -31.23 -80.52
CA ILE A 21 12.63 -30.43 -79.63
C ILE A 21 11.76 -29.52 -78.75
N LEU A 22 10.79 -28.81 -79.33
CA LEU A 22 9.90 -27.90 -78.60
C LEU A 22 9.02 -28.67 -77.59
N LYS A 23 8.47 -29.82 -77.98
CA LYS A 23 7.70 -30.69 -77.09
C LYS A 23 8.54 -31.20 -75.92
N LYS A 24 9.80 -31.54 -76.15
CA LYS A 24 10.68 -32.06 -75.08
C LYS A 24 11.21 -30.95 -74.17
N PHE A 25 11.59 -29.80 -74.74
CA PHE A 25 12.28 -28.72 -74.02
C PHE A 25 11.36 -27.61 -73.48
N ALA A 26 10.28 -27.22 -74.18
CA ALA A 26 9.43 -26.10 -73.77
C ALA A 26 8.25 -26.53 -72.89
N TRP A 27 7.76 -27.76 -73.03
CA TRP A 27 6.57 -28.23 -72.31
C TRP A 27 6.81 -28.39 -70.80
N LYS A 28 8.00 -28.88 -70.43
CA LYS A 28 8.41 -29.03 -69.02
C LYS A 28 8.51 -27.70 -68.27
N PRO A 29 9.27 -26.68 -68.74
CA PRO A 29 9.36 -25.40 -68.04
C PRO A 29 8.03 -24.63 -68.02
N LEU A 30 7.20 -24.76 -69.07
CA LEU A 30 5.88 -24.12 -69.10
C LEU A 30 4.94 -24.68 -68.03
N LEU A 31 4.88 -26.01 -67.90
CA LEU A 31 4.07 -26.65 -66.85
C LEU A 31 4.62 -26.37 -65.45
N ALA A 32 5.95 -26.37 -65.29
CA ALA A 32 6.59 -26.03 -64.02
C ALA A 32 6.23 -24.61 -63.56
N LEU A 33 6.26 -23.63 -64.45
CA LEU A 33 5.88 -22.24 -64.12
C LEU A 33 4.40 -22.10 -63.75
N LEU A 34 3.51 -22.88 -64.41
CA LEU A 34 2.09 -22.89 -64.08
C LEU A 34 1.82 -23.53 -62.72
N GLU A 35 2.50 -24.64 -62.41
CA GLU A 35 2.36 -25.30 -61.11
C GLU A 35 2.96 -24.44 -59.99
N GLU A 36 4.12 -23.80 -60.22
CA GLU A 36 4.71 -22.84 -59.27
C GLU A 36 3.74 -21.67 -58.98
N ARG A 37 3.11 -21.10 -60.02
CA ARG A 37 2.10 -20.05 -59.82
C ARG A 37 0.90 -20.56 -59.03
N ARG A 38 0.42 -21.77 -59.32
CA ARG A 38 -0.71 -22.38 -58.64
C ARG A 38 -0.39 -22.65 -57.17
N GLU A 39 0.78 -23.22 -56.89
CA GLU A 39 1.26 -23.51 -55.55
C GLU A 39 1.45 -22.22 -54.75
N LYS A 40 2.07 -21.20 -55.34
CA LYS A 40 2.24 -19.88 -54.72
C LYS A 40 0.89 -19.28 -54.32
N ILE A 41 -0.08 -19.22 -55.23
CA ILE A 41 -1.42 -18.70 -54.93
C ILE A 41 -2.09 -19.52 -53.83
N SER A 42 -2.02 -20.85 -53.90
CA SER A 42 -2.60 -21.71 -52.86
C SER A 42 -1.95 -21.49 -51.49
N SER A 43 -0.63 -21.32 -51.45
CA SER A 43 0.11 -21.06 -50.21
C SER A 43 -0.21 -19.68 -49.64
N GLU A 44 -0.36 -18.66 -50.49
CA GLU A 44 -0.75 -17.31 -50.06
C GLU A 44 -2.15 -17.31 -49.46
N PHE A 45 -3.12 -18.00 -50.08
CA PHE A 45 -4.48 -18.13 -49.52
C PHE A 45 -4.49 -18.89 -48.20
N LYS A 46 -3.72 -19.98 -48.07
CA LYS A 46 -3.59 -20.71 -46.80
C LYS A 46 -2.98 -19.83 -45.71
N ASN A 47 -1.95 -19.06 -46.04
CA ASN A 47 -1.32 -18.14 -45.11
C ASN A 47 -2.30 -17.04 -44.66
N ILE A 48 -3.09 -16.48 -45.57
CA ILE A 48 -4.11 -15.49 -45.23
C ILE A 48 -5.14 -16.07 -44.24
N GLU A 49 -5.64 -17.28 -44.50
CA GLU A 49 -6.61 -17.92 -43.60
C GLU A 49 -6.00 -18.22 -42.22
N GLN A 50 -4.76 -18.71 -42.20
CA GLN A 50 -4.03 -18.96 -40.95
C GLN A 50 -3.84 -17.67 -40.14
N VAL A 51 -3.36 -16.60 -40.77
CA VAL A 51 -3.16 -15.29 -40.12
C VAL A 51 -4.48 -14.74 -39.60
N LYS A 52 -5.57 -14.90 -40.35
CA LYS A 52 -6.90 -14.46 -39.90
C LYS A 52 -7.38 -15.25 -38.68
N SER A 53 -7.17 -16.56 -38.67
CA SER A 53 -7.49 -17.41 -37.52
C SER A 53 -6.65 -17.06 -36.30
N GLU A 54 -5.35 -16.87 -36.48
CA GLU A 54 -4.44 -16.44 -35.41
C GLU A 54 -4.82 -15.07 -34.85
N LEU A 55 -5.19 -14.12 -35.71
CA LEU A 55 -5.65 -12.80 -35.30
C LEU A 55 -6.96 -12.87 -34.51
N SER A 56 -7.93 -13.67 -34.96
CA SER A 56 -9.19 -13.88 -34.22
C SER A 56 -8.95 -14.48 -32.84
N ARG A 57 -8.05 -15.47 -32.75
CA ARG A 57 -7.68 -16.09 -31.47
C ARG A 57 -6.95 -15.10 -30.57
N LEU A 58 -6.07 -14.29 -31.13
CA LEU A 58 -5.34 -13.26 -30.40
C LEU A 58 -6.31 -12.21 -29.85
N GLU A 59 -7.27 -11.74 -30.65
CA GLU A 59 -8.31 -10.82 -30.20
C GLU A 59 -9.15 -11.38 -29.05
N GLU A 60 -9.50 -12.68 -29.11
CA GLU A 60 -10.23 -13.35 -28.03
C GLU A 60 -9.39 -13.43 -26.74
N ASP A 61 -8.12 -13.81 -26.83
CA ASP A 61 -7.21 -13.85 -25.69
C ASP A 61 -6.99 -12.46 -25.08
N TYR A 62 -6.83 -11.42 -25.91
CA TYR A 62 -6.74 -10.04 -25.46
C TYR A 62 -8.02 -9.60 -24.73
N LYS A 63 -9.21 -9.90 -25.26
CA LYS A 63 -10.49 -9.58 -24.61
C LYS A 63 -10.62 -10.30 -23.28
N ALA A 64 -10.29 -11.59 -23.22
CA ALA A 64 -10.30 -12.38 -22.00
C ALA A 64 -9.35 -11.79 -20.95
N LYS A 65 -8.13 -11.41 -21.37
CA LYS A 65 -7.14 -10.82 -20.48
C LYS A 65 -7.54 -9.44 -19.97
N LEU A 66 -8.18 -8.61 -20.79
CA LEU A 66 -8.75 -7.34 -20.34
C LEU A 66 -9.86 -7.53 -19.30
N ALA A 67 -10.73 -8.52 -19.50
CA ALA A 67 -11.78 -8.84 -18.54
C ALA A 67 -11.22 -9.38 -17.21
N ASP A 68 -10.18 -10.21 -17.27
CA ASP A 68 -9.46 -10.67 -16.07
C ASP A 68 -8.80 -9.49 -15.34
N ILE A 69 -8.12 -8.59 -16.05
CA ILE A 69 -7.52 -7.39 -15.46
C ILE A 69 -8.57 -6.52 -14.74
N ASP A 70 -9.75 -6.28 -15.33
CA ASP A 70 -10.82 -5.52 -14.67
C ASP A 70 -11.29 -6.23 -13.39
N THR A 71 -11.44 -7.56 -13.45
CA THR A 71 -11.84 -8.38 -12.30
C THR A 71 -10.80 -8.31 -11.17
N GLN A 72 -9.52 -8.51 -11.51
CA GLN A 72 -8.41 -8.42 -10.55
C GLN A 72 -8.27 -7.02 -9.96
N ALA A 73 -8.49 -5.97 -10.77
CA ALA A 73 -8.47 -4.59 -10.29
C ALA A 73 -9.59 -4.33 -9.27
N ARG A 74 -10.81 -4.80 -9.54
CA ARG A 74 -11.94 -4.69 -8.60
C ARG A 74 -11.67 -5.44 -7.31
N LEU A 75 -11.13 -6.65 -7.38
CA LEU A 75 -10.76 -7.45 -6.20
C LEU A 75 -9.72 -6.72 -5.37
N LYS A 76 -8.64 -6.21 -5.97
CA LYS A 76 -7.61 -5.43 -5.25
C LYS A 76 -8.17 -4.18 -4.59
N ILE A 77 -9.09 -3.48 -5.25
CA ILE A 77 -9.74 -2.31 -4.65
C ILE A 77 -10.60 -2.71 -3.44
N GLN A 78 -11.35 -3.80 -3.54
CA GLN A 78 -12.15 -4.31 -2.42
C GLN A 78 -11.28 -4.75 -1.24
N GLU A 79 -10.19 -5.47 -1.51
CA GLU A 79 -9.20 -5.85 -0.50
C GLU A 79 -8.58 -4.62 0.18
N ALA A 80 -8.20 -3.61 -0.61
CA ALA A 80 -7.65 -2.37 -0.07
C ALA A 80 -8.66 -1.61 0.82
N ILE A 81 -9.95 -1.58 0.44
CA ILE A 81 -11.01 -0.96 1.25
C ILE A 81 -11.21 -1.74 2.56
N ALA A 82 -11.27 -3.06 2.50
CA ALA A 82 -11.42 -3.91 3.68
C ALA A 82 -10.24 -3.75 4.65
N GLU A 83 -9.01 -3.71 4.11
CA GLU A 83 -7.80 -3.48 4.89
C GLU A 83 -7.78 -2.08 5.51
N ALA A 84 -8.16 -1.04 4.75
CA ALA A 84 -8.25 0.32 5.26
C ALA A 84 -9.29 0.44 6.39
N GLN A 85 -10.43 -0.25 6.28
CA GLN A 85 -11.43 -0.30 7.35
C GLN A 85 -10.88 -0.98 8.60
N ARG A 86 -10.18 -2.12 8.45
CA ARG A 86 -9.54 -2.82 9.56
C ARG A 86 -8.53 -1.92 10.28
N ILE A 87 -7.63 -1.30 9.52
CA ILE A 87 -6.63 -0.35 10.06
C ILE A 87 -7.31 0.83 10.75
N SER A 88 -8.40 1.37 10.18
CA SER A 88 -9.13 2.47 10.79
C SER A 88 -9.71 2.08 12.15
N ILE A 89 -10.30 0.89 12.26
CA ILE A 89 -10.82 0.36 13.53
C ILE A 89 -9.68 0.18 14.54
N GLU A 90 -8.58 -0.45 14.13
CA GLU A 90 -7.42 -0.68 15.00
C GLU A 90 -6.84 0.64 15.53
N ILE A 91 -6.69 1.66 14.67
CA ILE A 91 -6.23 3.00 15.07
C ILE A 91 -7.20 3.62 16.07
N GLN A 92 -8.52 3.54 15.83
CA GLN A 92 -9.51 4.10 16.74
C GLN A 92 -9.48 3.41 18.11
N GLU A 93 -9.38 2.07 18.14
CA GLU A 93 -9.27 1.32 19.38
C GLU A 93 -7.99 1.67 20.15
N LYS A 94 -6.86 1.71 19.47
CA LYS A 94 -5.58 2.10 20.06
C LYS A 94 -5.61 3.53 20.60
N SER A 95 -6.15 4.49 19.84
CA SER A 95 -6.32 5.87 20.30
C SER A 95 -7.24 5.98 21.51
N ARG A 96 -8.32 5.19 21.59
CA ARG A 96 -9.19 5.14 22.76
C ARG A 96 -8.48 4.59 23.99
N ASP A 97 -7.68 3.53 23.83
CA ASP A 97 -6.90 2.96 24.93
C ASP A 97 -5.81 3.93 25.42
N GLU A 98 -5.08 4.58 24.50
CA GLU A 98 -4.09 5.61 24.83
C GLU A 98 -4.72 6.83 25.53
N ALA A 99 -5.88 7.29 25.07
CA ALA A 99 -6.63 8.36 25.72
C ALA A 99 -7.06 7.97 27.13
N LYS A 100 -7.56 6.73 27.32
CA LYS A 100 -7.93 6.21 28.65
C LYS A 100 -6.71 6.16 29.57
N LYS A 101 -5.60 5.60 29.13
CA LYS A 101 -4.33 5.55 29.89
C LYS A 101 -3.84 6.94 30.28
N THR A 102 -3.93 7.90 29.36
CA THR A 102 -3.55 9.29 29.63
C THR A 102 -4.45 9.92 30.70
N LEU A 103 -5.76 9.67 30.62
CA LEU A 103 -6.75 10.18 31.57
C LEU A 103 -6.57 9.55 32.96
N ASP A 104 -6.31 8.25 33.03
CA ASP A 104 -6.05 7.54 34.29
C ASP A 104 -4.74 8.04 34.93
N LYS A 105 -3.68 8.25 34.14
CA LYS A 105 -2.44 8.87 34.61
C LYS A 105 -2.66 10.30 35.11
N ALA A 106 -3.46 11.09 34.41
CA ALA A 106 -3.79 12.46 34.82
C ALA A 106 -4.54 12.47 36.16
N LYS A 107 -5.52 11.56 36.35
CA LYS A 107 -6.23 11.40 37.63
C LYS A 107 -5.28 11.04 38.77
N ALA A 108 -4.40 10.06 38.55
CA ALA A 108 -3.40 9.66 39.56
C ALA A 108 -2.46 10.83 39.93
N ASN A 109 -2.03 11.62 38.95
CA ASN A 109 -1.22 12.82 39.20
C ASN A 109 -2.00 13.87 40.00
N ILE A 110 -3.28 14.10 39.67
CA ILE A 110 -4.15 15.04 40.41
C ILE A 110 -4.29 14.60 41.87
N GLU A 111 -4.53 13.32 42.13
CA GLU A 111 -4.62 12.79 43.49
C GLU A 111 -3.33 13.00 44.27
N LEU A 112 -2.18 12.77 43.62
CA LEU A 112 -0.86 13.02 44.21
C LEU A 112 -0.64 14.50 44.53
N GLU A 113 -0.99 15.40 43.61
CA GLU A 113 -0.86 16.85 43.83
C GLU A 113 -1.82 17.35 44.91
N ILE A 114 -3.04 16.82 45.01
CA ILE A 114 -3.96 17.13 46.11
C ILE A 114 -3.36 16.66 47.45
N ALA A 115 -2.75 15.48 47.50
CA ALA A 115 -2.12 14.98 48.71
C ALA A 115 -0.96 15.90 49.14
N LYS A 116 -0.11 16.33 48.20
CA LYS A 116 0.97 17.30 48.47
C LYS A 116 0.42 18.65 48.96
N ALA A 117 -0.57 19.21 48.25
CA ALA A 117 -1.20 20.47 48.63
C ALA A 117 -1.82 20.42 50.04
N ARG A 118 -2.40 19.28 50.45
CA ARG A 118 -2.91 19.09 51.81
C ARG A 118 -1.80 19.10 52.87
N VAL A 119 -0.65 18.50 52.57
CA VAL A 119 0.52 18.53 53.46
C VAL A 119 1.05 19.95 53.60
N ASP A 120 1.22 20.66 52.49
CA ASP A 120 1.67 22.05 52.49
C ASP A 120 0.72 22.97 53.23
N LEU A 121 -0.60 22.79 53.04
CA LEU A 121 -1.62 23.55 53.75
C LEU A 121 -1.55 23.30 55.27
N ARG A 122 -1.38 22.05 55.71
CA ARG A 122 -1.20 21.72 57.14
C ARG A 122 0.02 22.43 57.73
N ASN A 123 1.14 22.44 57.02
CA ASN A 123 2.36 23.12 57.45
C ASN A 123 2.15 24.65 57.56
N GLN A 124 1.45 25.25 56.58
CA GLN A 124 1.11 26.67 56.62
C GLN A 124 0.18 27.01 57.79
N VAL A 125 -0.87 26.21 58.01
CA VAL A 125 -1.80 26.40 59.15
C VAL A 125 -1.07 26.27 60.48
N ALA A 126 -0.19 25.28 60.63
CA ALA A 126 0.62 25.12 61.84
C ALA A 126 1.53 26.34 62.08
N SER A 127 2.17 26.87 61.03
CA SER A 127 3.00 28.09 61.13
C SER A 127 2.18 29.31 61.53
N ILE A 128 0.97 29.48 60.97
CA ILE A 128 0.06 30.58 61.33
C ILE A 128 -0.38 30.44 62.80
N ALA A 129 -0.73 29.23 63.24
CA ALA A 129 -1.13 28.97 64.62
C ALA A 129 -0.01 29.28 65.62
N ILE A 130 1.24 28.89 65.31
CA ILE A 130 2.42 29.22 66.13
C ILE A 130 2.60 30.75 66.20
N LYS A 131 2.57 31.45 65.07
CA LYS A 131 2.69 32.92 65.04
C LYS A 131 1.59 33.62 65.82
N ALA A 132 0.36 33.10 65.76
CA ALA A 132 -0.76 33.63 66.54
C ALA A 132 -0.54 33.40 68.05
N ALA A 133 -0.10 32.21 68.45
CA ALA A 133 0.23 31.89 69.83
C ALA A 133 1.39 32.77 70.35
N GLU A 134 2.44 32.99 69.56
CA GLU A 134 3.54 33.90 69.90
C GLU A 134 3.04 35.34 70.11
N LYS A 135 2.11 35.81 69.28
CA LYS A 135 1.56 37.16 69.39
C LYS A 135 0.70 37.32 70.64
N VAL A 136 -0.18 36.35 70.93
CA VAL A 136 -0.99 36.34 72.16
C VAL A 136 -0.10 36.27 73.39
N LEU A 137 0.93 35.43 73.39
CA LEU A 137 1.88 35.32 74.49
C LEU A 137 2.64 36.64 74.71
N LYS A 138 3.04 37.34 73.65
CA LYS A 138 3.66 38.67 73.72
C LYS A 138 2.71 39.74 74.27
N GLU A 139 1.43 39.70 73.92
CA GLU A 139 0.42 40.65 74.44
C GLU A 139 0.05 40.36 75.92
N GLU A 140 0.00 39.09 76.32
CA GLU A 140 -0.27 38.67 77.70
C GLU A 140 0.93 38.84 78.65
N LEU A 141 2.16 38.91 78.12
CA LEU A 141 3.39 39.16 78.89
C LEU A 141 3.56 40.67 79.20
N ASN A 142 2.76 41.17 80.14
CA ASN A 142 3.01 42.41 80.88
C ASN A 142 4.15 42.17 81.90
N GLU A 143 5.03 43.16 82.08
CA GLU A 143 6.10 43.21 83.09
C GLU A 143 5.63 42.77 84.50
N GLU A 144 4.38 43.07 84.87
CA GLU A 144 3.73 42.65 86.12
C GLU A 144 3.45 41.13 86.21
N LYS A 145 3.07 40.49 85.10
CA LYS A 145 2.83 39.03 85.05
C LYS A 145 4.16 38.27 85.04
N HIS A 146 5.18 38.83 84.39
CA HIS A 146 6.53 38.25 84.41
C HIS A 146 7.12 38.24 85.82
N ARG A 147 6.95 39.33 86.58
CA ARG A 147 7.38 39.41 87.98
C ARG A 147 6.66 38.39 88.88
N ARG A 148 5.36 38.15 88.65
CA ARG A 148 4.57 37.13 89.36
C ARG A 148 4.96 35.69 89.00
N LEU A 149 5.18 35.38 87.72
CA LEU A 149 5.61 34.05 87.29
C LEU A 149 7.01 33.69 87.82
N VAL A 150 7.93 34.66 87.82
CA VAL A 150 9.28 34.47 88.37
C VAL A 150 9.23 34.27 89.89
N MET A 151 8.40 35.05 90.61
CA MET A 151 8.22 34.84 92.05
C MET A 151 7.60 33.47 92.36
N GLY A 152 6.58 33.03 91.62
CA GLY A 152 5.99 31.70 91.81
C GLY A 152 6.96 30.55 91.51
N PHE A 153 7.84 30.68 90.50
CA PHE A 153 8.85 29.66 90.21
C PHE A 153 9.95 29.60 91.28
N ILE A 154 10.30 30.73 91.90
CA ILE A 154 11.23 30.76 93.04
C ILE A 154 10.58 30.12 94.28
N GLU A 155 9.30 30.36 94.51
CA GLU A 155 8.53 29.80 95.62
C GLU A 155 8.37 28.26 95.49
N ASP A 156 8.11 27.76 94.27
CA ASP A 156 8.06 26.32 93.98
C ASP A 156 9.43 25.64 94.15
N LEU A 157 10.54 26.33 93.82
CA LEU A 157 11.90 25.82 94.03
C LEU A 157 12.30 25.81 95.52
N GLU A 158 11.73 26.69 96.34
CA GLU A 158 11.91 26.66 97.80
C GLU A 158 11.08 25.56 98.48
N GLN A 159 9.96 25.13 97.90
CA GLN A 159 9.16 23.99 98.40
C GLN A 159 9.75 22.61 98.08
N VAL A 160 10.66 22.50 97.11
CA VAL A 160 11.31 21.23 96.72
C VAL A 160 12.62 20.98 97.51
N ARG A 161 12.90 21.78 98.55
CA ARG A 161 14.03 21.61 99.46
C ARG A 161 13.58 21.39 100.91
#